data_AF-A0A183LRB5-F1
#
_entry.id   AF-A0A183LRB5-F1
#
_cell.length_a   1.000
_cell.length_b   1.000
_cell.length_c   1.000
_cell.angle_alpha   90.00
_cell.angle_beta   90.00
_cell.angle_gamma   90.00
#
_symmetry.space_group_name_H-M   'P 1'
#
loop_
_entity.id
_entity.type
_entity.pdbx_description
1 polymer ?
#
loop_
_entity_poly.entity_id
_entity_poly.type
_entity_poly.pdbx_seq_one_letter_code
_entity_poly.pdbx_strand_id
1 'polypeptide(L)'
;MFKKQLKQLIPKQSDVSLAQILSRYERQMKINEKRIKEADLMNTLEKDALVQKRRNSRLQRSRDLRMMQSELMAKLEASIINLPKAARNKLTTKNLFNNTLLHSQNSISLKELDEFDSRKEKCELYNGDVSKTGDKSSEQLSPNLTLNTSTDDFNKATMNYMKQIHKKVHEEKKAISERQKRRRRVIMDILEANHIRQEEIRSEQIMQRLSRQSHLESRISVQLEQIKQEKSIILENRLERERQYETRRELEFQLAMDHEREMLLQQKKEEKEKLTILKQLWFEQKAKRQQASYKRHYEFIQNDIIPLLLQFVMNVAEYRMFTGKLIPLRLFRQWKIEFVNGLLVSETSSTEDQTDDPVEEEMSNVANQLKLEKNQIIENQQELLDDCDLDEYQVNQ
;
A
#
# COMPACT_ATOMS: atom_id res chain seq x y z
N MET A 1 78.99 -25.06 9.05
CA MET A 1 78.15 -23.93 8.60
C MET A 1 77.46 -24.19 7.25
N PHE A 2 78.17 -24.69 6.23
CA PHE A 2 77.62 -24.92 4.87
C PHE A 2 76.38 -25.85 4.76
N LYS A 3 76.32 -26.96 5.52
CA LYS A 3 75.19 -27.93 5.46
C LYS A 3 73.84 -27.36 5.93
N LYS A 4 73.82 -26.31 6.75
CA LYS A 4 72.57 -25.67 7.22
C LYS A 4 72.01 -24.69 6.17
N GLN A 5 72.88 -24.05 5.39
CA GLN A 5 72.50 -23.14 4.29
C GLN A 5 71.96 -23.93 3.08
N LEU A 6 72.52 -25.10 2.76
CA LEU A 6 72.02 -25.93 1.65
C LEU A 6 70.59 -26.45 1.87
N LYS A 7 70.20 -26.71 3.13
CA LYS A 7 68.84 -27.14 3.51
C LYS A 7 67.78 -26.02 3.41
N GLN A 8 68.19 -24.77 3.24
CA GLN A 8 67.29 -23.63 3.02
C GLN A 8 67.10 -23.32 1.53
N LEU A 9 68.01 -23.78 0.67
CA LEU A 9 67.96 -23.53 -0.78
C LEU A 9 67.18 -24.62 -1.53
N ILE A 10 66.96 -25.79 -0.93
CA ILE A 10 66.17 -26.88 -1.52
C ILE A 10 64.77 -26.84 -0.88
N PRO A 11 63.70 -26.54 -1.65
CA PRO A 11 62.34 -26.54 -1.14
C PRO A 11 62.03 -27.86 -0.47
N LYS A 12 61.54 -27.82 0.78
CA LYS A 12 61.15 -29.04 1.48
C LYS A 12 59.88 -29.58 0.84
N GLN A 13 59.70 -30.91 0.85
CA GLN A 13 58.49 -31.53 0.31
C GLN A 13 57.20 -31.03 1.00
N SER A 14 57.30 -30.62 2.28
CA SER A 14 56.21 -29.95 3.00
C SER A 14 55.77 -28.64 2.35
N ASP A 15 56.73 -27.88 1.83
CA ASP A 15 56.49 -26.54 1.28
C ASP A 15 55.87 -26.64 -0.11
N VAL A 16 56.29 -27.64 -0.90
CA VAL A 16 55.68 -27.98 -2.18
C VAL A 16 54.25 -28.51 -2.00
N SER A 17 54.03 -29.38 -1.00
CA SER A 17 52.69 -29.89 -0.67
C SER A 17 51.75 -28.77 -0.20
N LEU A 18 52.24 -27.85 0.63
CA LEU A 18 51.47 -26.69 1.09
C LEU A 18 51.13 -25.75 -0.08
N ALA A 19 52.07 -25.46 -0.98
CA ALA A 19 51.83 -24.63 -2.16
C ALA A 19 50.76 -25.24 -3.10
N GLN A 20 50.75 -26.56 -3.25
CA GLN A 20 49.70 -27.27 -4.00
C GLN A 20 48.33 -27.16 -3.33
N ILE A 21 48.28 -27.28 -2.00
CA ILE A 21 47.05 -27.11 -1.22
C ILE A 21 46.51 -25.67 -1.37
N LEU A 22 47.37 -24.67 -1.22
CA LEU A 22 47.01 -23.26 -1.40
C LEU A 22 46.48 -23.00 -2.81
N SER A 23 47.18 -23.48 -3.84
CA SER A 23 46.74 -23.34 -5.24
C SER A 23 45.36 -23.97 -5.48
N ARG A 24 45.07 -25.12 -4.84
CA ARG A 24 43.76 -25.77 -4.90
C ARG A 24 42.69 -24.95 -4.20
N TYR A 25 42.98 -24.40 -3.02
CA TYR A 25 42.06 -23.52 -2.30
C TYR A 25 41.79 -22.23 -3.07
N GLU A 26 42.80 -21.58 -3.63
CA GLU A 26 42.63 -20.38 -4.46
C GLU A 26 41.78 -20.67 -5.70
N ARG A 27 42.01 -21.81 -6.38
CA ARG A 27 41.16 -22.25 -7.48
C ARG A 27 39.71 -22.47 -7.02
N GLN A 28 39.51 -23.12 -5.88
CA GLN A 28 38.18 -23.34 -5.33
C GLN A 28 37.49 -22.03 -4.93
N MET A 29 38.22 -21.09 -4.34
CA MET A 29 37.73 -19.76 -3.99
C MET A 29 37.28 -19.01 -5.23
N LYS A 30 38.09 -19.00 -6.30
CA LYS A 30 37.71 -18.38 -7.59
C LYS A 30 36.46 -19.01 -8.19
N ILE A 31 36.31 -20.33 -8.11
CA ILE A 31 35.10 -21.03 -8.58
C ILE A 31 33.88 -20.63 -7.75
N ASN A 32 34.01 -20.59 -6.43
CA ASN A 32 32.93 -20.21 -5.53
C ASN A 32 32.53 -18.74 -5.74
N GLU A 33 33.51 -17.84 -5.91
CA GLU A 33 33.27 -16.42 -6.20
C GLU A 33 32.51 -16.22 -7.52
N LYS A 34 32.87 -16.98 -8.57
CA LYS A 34 32.13 -16.98 -9.84
C LYS A 34 30.69 -17.45 -9.65
N ARG A 35 30.47 -18.53 -8.91
CA ARG A 35 29.12 -19.05 -8.63
C ARG A 35 28.27 -18.05 -7.84
N ILE A 36 28.86 -17.32 -6.91
CA ILE A 36 28.16 -16.27 -6.15
C ILE A 36 27.77 -15.14 -7.10
N LYS A 37 28.69 -14.65 -7.94
CA LYS A 37 28.40 -13.60 -8.95
C LYS A 37 27.32 -14.03 -9.93
N GLU A 38 27.35 -15.28 -10.39
CA GLU A 38 26.32 -15.85 -11.26
C GLU A 38 24.96 -15.92 -10.56
N ALA A 39 24.91 -16.35 -9.29
CA ALA A 39 23.67 -16.38 -8.51
C ALA A 39 23.09 -14.97 -8.29
N ASP A 40 23.94 -13.99 -7.99
CA ASP A 40 23.53 -12.60 -7.82
C ASP A 40 22.97 -12.02 -9.12
N LEU A 41 23.62 -12.28 -10.26
CA LEU A 41 23.14 -11.87 -11.58
C LEU A 41 21.79 -12.50 -11.92
N MET A 42 21.60 -13.78 -11.62
CA MET A 42 20.32 -14.45 -11.84
C MET A 42 19.22 -13.84 -10.95
N ASN A 43 19.52 -13.53 -9.69
CA ASN A 43 18.59 -12.88 -8.77
C ASN A 43 18.21 -11.46 -9.25
N THR A 44 19.14 -10.70 -9.83
CA THR A 44 18.83 -9.37 -10.39
C THR A 44 17.92 -9.50 -11.62
N LEU A 45 18.23 -10.41 -12.54
CA LEU A 45 17.41 -10.65 -13.73
C LEU A 45 15.98 -11.09 -13.37
N GLU A 46 15.82 -11.94 -12.36
CA GLU A 46 14.50 -12.36 -11.90
C GLU A 46 13.68 -11.19 -11.32
N LYS A 47 14.32 -10.32 -10.52
CA LYS A 47 13.69 -9.10 -10.00
C LYS A 47 13.25 -8.18 -11.14
N ASP A 48 14.10 -7.97 -12.14
CA ASP A 48 13.78 -7.11 -13.28
C ASP A 48 12.64 -7.70 -14.12
N ALA A 49 12.62 -9.01 -14.35
CA ALA A 49 11.52 -9.70 -15.03
C ALA A 49 10.19 -9.54 -14.28
N LEU A 50 10.19 -9.61 -12.94
CA LEU A 50 9.00 -9.36 -12.13
C LEU A 50 8.51 -7.91 -12.24
N VAL A 51 9.42 -6.94 -12.25
CA VAL A 51 9.09 -5.52 -12.43
C VAL A 51 8.48 -5.29 -13.82
N GLN A 52 9.07 -5.85 -14.87
CA GLN A 52 8.55 -5.76 -16.23
C GLN A 52 7.16 -6.42 -16.35
N LYS A 53 6.97 -7.60 -15.73
CA LYS A 53 5.65 -8.28 -15.72
C LYS A 53 4.57 -7.43 -15.04
N ARG A 54 4.90 -6.75 -13.93
CA ARG A 54 4.00 -5.80 -13.27
C ARG A 54 3.69 -4.60 -14.16
N ARG A 55 4.69 -4.02 -14.84
CA ARG A 55 4.51 -2.92 -15.79
C ARG A 55 3.59 -3.33 -16.95
N ASN A 56 3.81 -4.50 -17.53
CA ASN A 56 2.99 -5.03 -18.62
C ASN A 56 1.55 -5.30 -18.19
N SER A 57 1.33 -5.81 -16.98
CA SER A 57 -0.01 -5.99 -16.41
C SER A 57 -0.75 -4.67 -16.21
N ARG A 58 -0.06 -3.60 -15.78
CA ARG A 58 -0.64 -2.26 -15.66
C ARG A 58 -0.99 -1.68 -17.03
N LEU A 59 -0.11 -1.83 -18.01
CA LEU A 59 -0.37 -1.40 -19.39
C LEU A 59 -1.55 -2.16 -20.01
N GLN A 60 -1.65 -3.46 -19.77
CA GLN A 60 -2.77 -4.27 -20.25
C GLN A 60 -4.10 -3.81 -19.64
N ARG A 61 -4.16 -3.62 -18.31
CA ARG A 61 -5.36 -3.05 -17.66
C ARG A 61 -5.77 -1.70 -18.24
N SER A 62 -4.79 -0.83 -18.54
CA SER A 62 -5.05 0.45 -19.19
C SER A 62 -5.58 0.29 -20.62
N ARG A 63 -5.06 -0.67 -21.39
CA ARG A 63 -5.59 -1.02 -22.72
C ARG A 63 -7.02 -1.55 -22.63
N ASP A 64 -7.29 -2.48 -21.71
CA ASP A 64 -8.62 -3.06 -21.51
C ASP A 64 -9.64 -1.99 -21.10
N LEU A 65 -9.26 -1.06 -20.22
CA LEU A 65 -10.10 0.09 -19.85
C LEU A 65 -10.39 0.99 -21.05
N ARG A 66 -9.38 1.30 -21.88
CA ARG A 66 -9.59 2.08 -23.11
C ARG A 66 -10.50 1.36 -24.10
N MET A 67 -10.33 0.04 -24.27
CA MET A 67 -11.21 -0.76 -25.11
C MET A 67 -12.65 -0.75 -24.59
N MET A 68 -12.86 -0.93 -23.29
CA MET A 68 -14.18 -0.87 -22.67
C MET A 68 -14.82 0.52 -22.80
N GLN A 69 -14.04 1.59 -22.63
CA GLN A 69 -14.51 2.95 -22.87
C GLN A 69 -14.88 3.15 -24.34
N SER A 70 -14.05 2.68 -25.28
CA SER A 70 -14.34 2.78 -26.72
C SER A 70 -15.58 1.98 -27.12
N GLU A 71 -15.79 0.80 -26.52
CA GLU A 71 -16.96 -0.03 -26.74
C GLU A 71 -18.22 0.64 -26.18
N LEU A 72 -18.13 1.22 -24.98
CA LEU A 72 -19.23 1.95 -24.37
C LEU A 72 -19.58 3.20 -25.18
N MET A 73 -18.59 3.95 -25.67
CA MET A 73 -18.80 5.09 -26.56
C MET A 73 -19.43 4.65 -27.88
N ALA A 74 -18.95 3.57 -28.51
CA ALA A 74 -19.54 3.02 -29.72
C ALA A 74 -20.99 2.55 -29.51
N LYS A 75 -21.30 1.94 -28.36
CA LYS A 75 -22.68 1.56 -27.98
C LYS A 75 -23.56 2.79 -27.78
N LEU A 76 -23.05 3.84 -27.12
CA LEU A 76 -23.76 5.10 -26.96
C LEU A 76 -24.02 5.75 -28.33
N GLU A 77 -23.02 5.85 -29.19
CA GLU A 77 -23.14 6.39 -30.54
C GLU A 77 -24.14 5.59 -31.40
N ALA A 78 -24.05 4.26 -31.40
CA ALA A 78 -24.99 3.39 -32.09
C ALA A 78 -26.43 3.56 -31.54
N SER A 79 -26.59 3.67 -30.23
CA SER A 79 -27.90 3.90 -29.61
C SER A 79 -28.47 5.27 -30.01
N ILE A 80 -27.64 6.31 -30.05
CA ILE A 80 -27.98 7.66 -30.52
C ILE A 80 -28.45 7.62 -31.97
N ILE A 81 -27.75 6.90 -32.86
CA ILE A 81 -28.10 6.75 -34.28
C ILE A 81 -29.45 6.03 -34.47
N ASN A 82 -29.80 5.09 -33.59
CA ASN A 82 -31.07 4.33 -33.65
C ASN A 82 -32.28 5.04 -33.01
N LEU A 83 -32.11 6.18 -32.35
CA LEU A 83 -33.24 6.99 -31.87
C LEU A 83 -33.84 7.81 -33.02
N PRO A 84 -35.16 7.70 -33.31
CA PRO A 84 -35.82 8.57 -34.28
C PRO A 84 -35.57 10.04 -33.89
N LYS A 85 -35.17 10.89 -34.85
CA LYS A 85 -34.79 12.30 -34.60
C LYS A 85 -35.80 13.09 -33.75
N ALA A 86 -37.08 12.70 -33.75
CA ALA A 86 -38.14 13.30 -32.92
C ALA A 86 -38.02 13.04 -31.40
N ALA A 87 -37.27 12.02 -30.96
CA ALA A 87 -37.09 11.68 -29.54
C ALA A 87 -35.93 12.44 -28.87
N ARG A 88 -34.88 12.83 -29.63
CA ARG A 88 -33.72 13.55 -29.07
C ARG A 88 -34.09 14.92 -28.47
N ASN A 89 -35.09 15.60 -29.03
CA ASN A 89 -35.54 16.92 -28.57
C ASN A 89 -36.54 16.87 -27.39
N LYS A 90 -37.00 15.67 -26.97
CA LYS A 90 -38.03 15.52 -25.92
C LYS A 90 -37.48 15.19 -24.53
N LEU A 91 -36.18 14.90 -24.38
CA LEU A 91 -35.61 14.47 -23.10
C LEU A 91 -35.27 15.64 -22.17
N THR A 92 -35.05 16.84 -22.70
CA THR A 92 -34.77 18.05 -21.91
C THR A 92 -35.99 18.68 -21.25
N THR A 93 -37.22 18.38 -21.71
CA THR A 93 -38.45 19.03 -21.20
C THR A 93 -39.28 18.17 -20.25
N LYS A 94 -39.12 16.84 -20.25
CA LYS A 94 -39.95 15.92 -19.44
C LYS A 94 -39.58 15.85 -17.96
N ASN A 95 -38.34 16.18 -17.57
CA ASN A 95 -37.93 16.13 -16.16
C ASN A 95 -38.56 17.24 -15.30
N LEU A 96 -39.10 18.30 -15.91
CA LEU A 96 -39.76 19.39 -15.19
C LEU A 96 -41.26 19.13 -14.91
N PHE A 97 -41.93 18.34 -15.75
CA PHE A 97 -43.38 18.13 -15.71
C PHE A 97 -43.83 17.06 -14.69
N ASN A 98 -42.95 16.13 -14.33
CA ASN A 98 -43.29 15.06 -13.39
C ASN A 98 -43.37 15.54 -11.94
N ASN A 99 -42.65 16.61 -11.58
CA ASN A 99 -42.71 17.20 -10.24
C ASN A 99 -44.01 18.00 -10.00
N THR A 100 -44.63 18.57 -11.05
CA THR A 100 -45.86 19.36 -10.91
C THR A 100 -47.12 18.49 -10.78
N LEU A 101 -47.14 17.30 -11.40
CA LEU A 101 -48.30 16.40 -11.36
C LEU A 101 -48.51 15.79 -9.95
N LEU A 102 -47.42 15.41 -9.27
CA LEU A 102 -47.47 14.82 -7.93
C LEU A 102 -47.96 15.81 -6.86
N HIS A 103 -47.65 17.10 -7.00
CA HIS A 103 -48.13 18.11 -6.06
C HIS A 103 -49.64 18.38 -6.24
N SER A 104 -50.16 18.30 -7.49
CA SER A 104 -51.59 18.47 -7.75
C SER A 104 -52.45 17.36 -7.17
N GLN A 105 -52.01 16.09 -7.24
CA GLN A 105 -52.80 14.96 -6.74
C GLN A 105 -52.86 14.93 -5.20
N ASN A 106 -51.77 15.29 -4.52
CA ASN A 106 -51.77 15.42 -3.06
C ASN A 106 -52.70 16.54 -2.57
N SER A 107 -52.85 17.64 -3.35
CA SER A 107 -53.76 18.73 -3.01
C SER A 107 -55.24 18.40 -3.20
N ILE A 108 -55.58 17.50 -4.13
CA ILE A 108 -56.96 17.05 -4.37
C ILE A 108 -57.39 16.09 -3.26
N SER A 109 -56.52 15.17 -2.87
CA SER A 109 -56.79 14.18 -1.81
C SER A 109 -57.02 14.82 -0.43
N LEU A 110 -56.34 15.93 -0.12
CA LEU A 110 -56.56 16.68 1.13
C LEU A 110 -57.89 17.45 1.14
N LYS A 111 -58.35 17.94 -0.03
CA LYS A 111 -59.66 18.62 -0.14
C LYS A 111 -60.83 17.65 -0.02
N GLU A 112 -60.68 16.42 -0.52
CA GLU A 112 -61.69 15.36 -0.36
C GLU A 112 -61.87 14.92 1.10
N LEU A 113 -60.80 14.95 1.90
CA LEU A 113 -60.86 14.67 3.34
C LEU A 113 -61.57 15.79 4.14
N ASP A 114 -61.27 17.05 3.86
CA ASP A 114 -61.97 18.20 4.48
C ASP A 114 -63.48 18.22 4.13
N GLU A 115 -63.83 17.86 2.89
CA GLU A 115 -65.23 17.72 2.49
C GLU A 115 -65.95 16.53 3.12
N PHE A 116 -65.23 15.46 3.47
CA PHE A 116 -65.80 14.30 4.14
C PHE A 116 -66.13 14.62 5.62
N ASP A 117 -65.22 15.27 6.33
CA ASP A 117 -65.44 15.67 7.73
C ASP A 117 -66.58 16.70 7.84
N SER A 118 -66.66 17.63 6.88
CA SER A 118 -67.78 18.58 6.79
C SER A 118 -69.14 17.91 6.50
N ARG A 119 -69.16 16.77 5.80
CA ARG A 119 -70.40 15.98 5.56
C ARG A 119 -70.80 15.17 6.79
N LYS A 120 -69.83 14.64 7.55
CA LYS A 120 -70.09 13.92 8.79
C LYS A 120 -70.71 14.85 9.85
N GLU A 121 -70.17 16.05 10.01
CA GLU A 121 -70.67 17.06 10.95
C GLU A 121 -72.10 17.54 10.60
N LYS A 122 -72.44 17.59 9.30
CA LYS A 122 -73.80 17.90 8.82
C LYS A 122 -74.83 16.78 9.07
N CYS A 123 -74.41 15.52 9.10
CA CYS A 123 -75.29 14.37 9.32
C CYS A 123 -75.62 14.12 10.81
N GLU A 124 -74.75 14.55 11.73
CA GLU A 124 -74.98 14.37 13.17
C GLU A 124 -75.99 15.39 13.75
N LEU A 125 -76.24 16.51 13.06
CA LEU A 125 -77.22 17.53 13.49
C LEU A 125 -78.69 17.24 13.10
N TYR A 126 -78.97 16.18 12.33
CA TYR A 126 -80.32 15.92 11.78
C TYR A 126 -81.02 14.65 12.31
N ASN A 127 -80.43 13.94 13.27
CA ASN A 127 -80.99 12.68 13.80
C ASN A 127 -81.42 12.74 15.28
N GLY A 128 -81.82 13.93 15.74
CA GLY A 128 -82.48 14.09 17.03
C GLY A 128 -83.84 14.73 16.85
N ASP A 129 -84.85 13.99 16.37
CA ASP A 129 -86.29 14.22 16.64
C ASP A 129 -87.20 13.34 15.76
N VAL A 130 -87.41 12.07 16.12
CA VAL A 130 -88.68 11.37 15.86
C VAL A 130 -88.95 10.38 17.00
N SER A 131 -89.48 10.89 18.10
CA SER A 131 -90.27 10.11 19.05
C SER A 131 -91.65 10.74 19.13
N LYS A 132 -92.68 9.87 19.07
CA LYS A 132 -94.14 10.11 19.25
C LYS A 132 -94.94 10.20 17.96
N THR A 133 -95.56 9.07 17.62
CA THR A 133 -96.96 9.05 17.17
C THR A 133 -97.71 8.07 18.08
N GLY A 134 -98.43 8.63 19.05
CA GLY A 134 -99.62 7.99 19.56
C GLY A 134 -100.77 8.35 18.65
N ASP A 135 -101.72 7.44 18.48
CA ASP A 135 -103.15 7.69 18.24
C ASP A 135 -103.85 6.34 18.37
N LYS A 136 -104.58 6.07 19.46
CA LYS A 136 -106.00 6.42 19.65
C LYS A 136 -106.87 5.91 18.50
N SER A 137 -107.39 4.69 18.64
CA SER A 137 -108.67 4.31 18.04
C SER A 137 -109.59 3.80 19.14
N SER A 138 -110.53 4.69 19.47
CA SER A 138 -111.65 4.48 20.37
C SER A 138 -112.64 3.51 19.74
N GLU A 139 -113.18 2.66 20.61
CA GLU A 139 -114.43 1.92 20.50
C GLU A 139 -115.55 2.68 19.77
N GLN A 140 -116.24 2.00 18.85
CA GLN A 140 -117.68 2.18 18.58
C GLN A 140 -118.24 0.88 17.97
N LEU A 141 -118.99 0.09 18.75
CA LEU A 141 -120.10 -0.72 18.24
C LEU A 141 -121.11 -0.96 19.37
N SER A 142 -122.23 -0.25 19.29
CA SER A 142 -123.43 -0.35 20.12
C SER A 142 -124.30 -1.54 19.68
N PRO A 143 -124.98 -2.25 20.59
CA PRO A 143 -126.23 -2.93 20.28
C PRO A 143 -127.42 -2.19 20.91
N ASN A 144 -128.44 -1.94 20.09
CA ASN A 144 -129.69 -1.30 20.49
C ASN A 144 -130.50 -2.17 21.47
N LEU A 145 -131.05 -1.48 22.46
CA LEU A 145 -131.91 -1.95 23.54
C LEU A 145 -133.36 -2.09 23.09
N THR A 146 -134.06 -3.07 23.67
CA THR A 146 -135.40 -3.02 24.31
C THR A 146 -136.02 -4.42 24.17
N LEU A 147 -136.44 -5.11 25.24
CA LEU A 147 -137.61 -4.74 26.04
C LEU A 147 -137.69 -5.60 27.32
N ASN A 148 -138.13 -4.96 28.42
CA ASN A 148 -138.90 -5.52 29.54
C ASN A 148 -138.26 -6.21 30.77
N THR A 149 -138.69 -5.67 31.92
CA THR A 149 -138.86 -6.28 33.27
C THR A 149 -137.70 -6.18 34.28
N SER A 150 -137.80 -5.17 35.16
CA SER A 150 -137.60 -5.22 36.61
C SER A 150 -136.42 -6.04 37.15
N THR A 151 -135.19 -5.53 37.07
CA THR A 151 -134.02 -6.08 37.81
C THR A 151 -132.91 -5.03 38.08
N ASP A 152 -133.23 -3.92 38.74
CA ASP A 152 -132.24 -2.88 39.09
C ASP A 152 -131.14 -3.36 40.06
N ASP A 153 -131.36 -4.42 40.83
CA ASP A 153 -130.37 -4.97 41.75
C ASP A 153 -129.39 -5.97 41.10
N PHE A 154 -129.78 -6.65 40.02
CA PHE A 154 -128.93 -7.63 39.35
C PHE A 154 -127.83 -6.95 38.52
N ASN A 155 -128.20 -5.90 37.78
CA ASN A 155 -127.28 -5.13 36.93
C ASN A 155 -126.14 -4.46 37.71
N LYS A 156 -126.40 -4.01 38.95
CA LYS A 156 -125.38 -3.41 39.81
C LYS A 156 -124.34 -4.44 40.29
N ALA A 157 -124.78 -5.67 40.58
CA ALA A 157 -123.90 -6.78 40.94
C ALA A 157 -123.05 -7.26 39.75
N THR A 158 -123.63 -7.37 38.55
CA THR A 158 -122.89 -7.75 37.33
C THR A 158 -121.85 -6.68 36.94
N MET A 159 -122.20 -5.40 37.06
CA MET A 159 -121.29 -4.28 36.81
C MET A 159 -120.14 -4.21 37.83
N ASN A 160 -120.40 -4.51 39.11
CA ASN A 160 -119.34 -4.60 40.12
C ASN A 160 -118.41 -5.80 39.89
N TYR A 161 -118.95 -6.93 39.44
CA TYR A 161 -118.17 -8.11 39.07
C TYR A 161 -117.30 -7.86 37.83
N MET A 162 -117.84 -7.23 36.78
CA MET A 162 -117.05 -6.82 35.61
C MET A 162 -115.93 -5.83 35.99
N LYS A 163 -116.22 -4.85 36.86
CA LYS A 163 -115.18 -3.94 37.40
C LYS A 163 -114.08 -4.67 38.16
N GLN A 164 -114.42 -5.70 38.94
CA GLN A 164 -113.42 -6.54 39.61
C GLN A 164 -112.58 -7.36 38.62
N ILE A 165 -113.17 -7.88 37.55
CA ILE A 165 -112.44 -8.57 36.47
C ILE A 165 -111.48 -7.61 35.78
N HIS A 166 -111.93 -6.41 35.38
CA HIS A 166 -111.07 -5.42 34.76
C HIS A 166 -109.93 -4.96 35.68
N LYS A 167 -110.20 -4.81 36.99
CA LYS A 167 -109.18 -4.50 37.98
C LYS A 167 -108.13 -5.61 38.08
N LYS A 168 -108.56 -6.88 38.18
CA LYS A 168 -107.65 -8.04 38.18
C LYS A 168 -106.81 -8.12 36.89
N VAL A 169 -107.42 -7.94 35.72
CA VAL A 169 -106.70 -7.94 34.43
C VAL A 169 -105.70 -6.77 34.34
N HIS A 170 -106.04 -5.60 34.88
CA HIS A 170 -105.14 -4.44 34.88
C HIS A 170 -103.96 -4.63 35.85
N GLU A 171 -104.21 -5.20 37.03
CA GLU A 171 -103.18 -5.58 38.00
C GLU A 171 -102.28 -6.70 37.44
N GLU A 172 -102.86 -7.69 36.75
CA GLU A 172 -102.12 -8.74 36.06
C GLU A 172 -101.25 -8.19 34.93
N LYS A 173 -101.77 -7.28 34.09
CA LYS A 173 -100.99 -6.56 33.07
C LYS A 173 -99.83 -5.76 33.68
N LYS A 174 -100.05 -5.09 34.81
CA LYS A 174 -99.00 -4.39 35.56
C LYS A 174 -97.95 -5.37 36.10
N ALA A 175 -98.37 -6.49 36.68
CA ALA A 175 -97.48 -7.53 37.19
C ALA A 175 -96.64 -8.16 36.07
N ILE A 176 -97.23 -8.40 34.89
CA ILE A 176 -96.52 -8.86 33.69
C ILE A 176 -95.50 -7.82 33.22
N SER A 177 -95.89 -6.54 33.14
CA SER A 177 -94.99 -5.45 32.75
C SER A 177 -93.81 -5.30 33.72
N GLU A 178 -94.07 -5.37 35.03
CA GLU A 178 -93.01 -5.35 36.05
C GLU A 178 -92.09 -6.56 35.95
N ARG A 179 -92.64 -7.77 35.76
CA ARG A 179 -91.84 -8.99 35.56
C ARG A 179 -90.97 -8.86 34.31
N GLN A 180 -91.48 -8.31 33.23
CA GLN A 180 -90.71 -8.04 32.02
C GLN A 180 -89.62 -6.98 32.27
N LYS A 181 -89.91 -5.89 32.99
CA LYS A 181 -88.90 -4.89 33.38
C LYS A 181 -87.80 -5.48 34.26
N ARG A 182 -88.13 -6.34 35.24
CA ARG A 182 -87.15 -7.08 36.06
C ARG A 182 -86.29 -8.00 35.19
N ARG A 183 -86.91 -8.78 34.29
CA ARG A 183 -86.19 -9.63 33.33
C ARG A 183 -85.25 -8.83 32.44
N ARG A 184 -85.70 -7.69 31.90
CA ARG A 184 -84.87 -6.81 31.07
C ARG A 184 -83.67 -6.25 31.83
N ARG A 185 -83.86 -5.79 33.07
CA ARG A 185 -82.75 -5.34 33.93
C ARG A 185 -81.74 -6.44 34.16
N VAL A 186 -82.19 -7.62 34.61
CA VAL A 186 -81.28 -8.77 34.81
C VAL A 186 -80.52 -9.13 33.53
N ILE A 187 -81.19 -9.14 32.37
CA ILE A 187 -80.52 -9.39 31.08
C ILE A 187 -79.50 -8.30 30.76
N MET A 188 -79.85 -7.03 30.96
CA MET A 188 -78.96 -5.90 30.73
C MET A 188 -77.74 -5.97 31.67
N ASP A 189 -77.95 -6.23 32.95
CA ASP A 189 -76.89 -6.37 33.96
C ASP A 189 -75.96 -7.55 33.61
N ILE A 190 -76.51 -8.68 33.12
CA ILE A 190 -75.70 -9.81 32.63
C ILE A 190 -74.91 -9.43 31.37
N LEU A 191 -75.49 -8.67 30.45
CA LEU A 191 -74.80 -8.21 29.24
C LEU A 191 -73.70 -7.21 29.59
N GLU A 192 -73.96 -6.28 30.50
CA GLU A 192 -72.99 -5.29 30.98
C GLU A 192 -71.84 -5.96 31.73
N ALA A 193 -72.12 -6.89 32.64
CA ALA A 193 -71.09 -7.67 33.33
C ALA A 193 -70.23 -8.49 32.35
N ASN A 194 -70.85 -9.08 31.33
CA ASN A 194 -70.09 -9.78 30.27
C ASN A 194 -69.26 -8.82 29.42
N HIS A 195 -69.78 -7.63 29.12
CA HIS A 195 -69.06 -6.62 28.36
C HIS A 195 -67.81 -6.14 29.10
N ILE A 196 -67.95 -5.77 30.38
CA ILE A 196 -66.84 -5.37 31.26
C ILE A 196 -65.79 -6.48 31.32
N ARG A 197 -66.20 -7.74 31.55
CA ARG A 197 -65.28 -8.88 31.56
C ARG A 197 -64.54 -9.05 30.24
N GLN A 198 -65.20 -8.85 29.10
CA GLN A 198 -64.55 -8.95 27.79
C GLN A 198 -63.56 -7.81 27.55
N GLU A 199 -63.87 -6.61 28.03
CA GLU A 199 -62.97 -5.46 27.98
C GLU A 199 -61.75 -5.63 28.88
N GLU A 200 -61.92 -6.17 30.08
CA GLU A 200 -60.82 -6.53 30.98
C GLU A 200 -59.87 -7.52 30.29
N ILE A 201 -60.40 -8.62 29.74
CA ILE A 201 -59.60 -9.61 29.01
C ILE A 201 -58.88 -8.97 27.81
N ARG A 202 -59.56 -8.10 27.06
CA ARG A 202 -58.94 -7.38 25.93
C ARG A 202 -57.83 -6.45 26.41
N SER A 203 -58.04 -5.73 27.50
CA SER A 203 -57.07 -4.79 28.08
C SER A 203 -55.83 -5.52 28.61
N GLU A 204 -56.00 -6.67 29.27
CA GLU A 204 -54.91 -7.51 29.75
C GLU A 204 -54.08 -8.05 28.58
N GLN A 205 -54.72 -8.50 27.51
CA GLN A 205 -54.01 -8.97 26.31
C GLN A 205 -53.19 -7.86 25.66
N ILE A 206 -53.72 -6.63 25.59
CA ILE A 206 -52.99 -5.47 25.07
C ILE A 206 -51.82 -5.13 26.00
N MET A 207 -52.05 -5.09 27.31
CA MET A 207 -51.01 -4.81 28.30
C MET A 207 -49.87 -5.84 28.24
N GLN A 208 -50.19 -7.13 28.10
CA GLN A 208 -49.19 -8.20 27.93
C GLN A 208 -48.39 -8.07 26.64
N ARG A 209 -49.02 -7.66 25.53
CA ARG A 209 -48.32 -7.43 24.26
C ARG A 209 -47.38 -6.22 24.38
N LEU A 210 -47.87 -5.13 24.96
CA LEU A 210 -47.09 -3.91 25.18
C LEU A 210 -45.91 -4.16 26.12
N SER A 211 -46.13 -4.89 27.22
CA SER A 211 -45.06 -5.22 28.16
C SER A 211 -43.99 -6.08 27.49
N ARG A 212 -44.36 -7.11 26.71
CA ARG A 212 -43.40 -7.90 25.94
C ARG A 212 -42.57 -7.06 24.98
N GLN A 213 -43.19 -6.11 24.27
CA GLN A 213 -42.48 -5.18 23.39
C GLN A 213 -41.48 -4.33 24.18
N SER A 214 -41.89 -3.74 25.29
CA SER A 214 -41.01 -2.94 26.16
C SER A 214 -39.82 -3.74 26.71
N HIS A 215 -40.02 -5.01 27.08
CA HIS A 215 -38.91 -5.88 27.52
C HIS A 215 -37.94 -6.20 26.38
N LEU A 216 -38.44 -6.42 25.16
CA LEU A 216 -37.59 -6.66 23.99
C LEU A 216 -36.77 -5.41 23.64
N GLU A 217 -37.39 -4.23 23.68
CA GLU A 217 -36.71 -2.94 23.46
C GLU A 217 -35.62 -2.69 24.49
N SER A 218 -35.91 -2.94 25.77
CA SER A 218 -34.92 -2.83 26.85
C SER A 218 -33.75 -3.79 26.62
N ARG A 219 -34.03 -5.06 26.27
CA ARG A 219 -32.98 -6.05 25.96
C ARG A 219 -32.13 -5.64 24.76
N ILE A 220 -32.76 -5.17 23.68
CA ILE A 220 -32.05 -4.70 22.48
C ILE A 220 -31.19 -3.48 22.83
N SER A 221 -31.69 -2.56 23.67
CA SER A 221 -30.94 -1.37 24.10
C SER A 221 -29.67 -1.75 24.87
N VAL A 222 -29.78 -2.69 25.81
CA VAL A 222 -28.62 -3.21 26.56
C VAL A 222 -27.63 -3.90 25.63
N GLN A 223 -28.10 -4.73 24.69
CA GLN A 223 -27.23 -5.38 23.70
C GLN A 223 -26.53 -4.37 22.80
N LEU A 224 -27.22 -3.32 22.36
CA LEU A 224 -26.63 -2.25 21.57
C LEU A 224 -25.56 -1.48 22.35
N GLU A 225 -25.78 -1.23 23.64
CA GLU A 225 -24.79 -0.59 24.49
C GLU A 225 -23.54 -1.47 24.68
N GLN A 226 -23.72 -2.77 24.91
CA GLN A 226 -22.61 -3.74 24.96
C GLN A 226 -21.81 -3.74 23.65
N ILE A 227 -22.47 -3.85 22.49
CA ILE A 227 -21.81 -3.82 21.17
C ILE A 227 -21.07 -2.48 20.95
N LYS A 228 -21.63 -1.36 21.41
CA LYS A 228 -20.95 -0.05 21.32
C LYS A 228 -19.68 -0.02 22.17
N GLN A 229 -19.73 -0.56 23.39
CA GLN A 229 -18.57 -0.66 24.27
C GLN A 229 -17.49 -1.57 23.66
N GLU A 230 -17.86 -2.75 23.18
CA GLU A 230 -16.95 -3.66 22.48
C GLU A 230 -16.30 -3.01 21.27
N LYS A 231 -17.10 -2.29 20.45
CA LYS A 231 -16.59 -1.54 19.30
C LYS A 231 -15.58 -0.46 19.73
N SER A 232 -15.85 0.25 20.82
CA SER A 232 -14.92 1.25 21.36
C SER A 232 -13.59 0.62 21.76
N ILE A 233 -13.63 -0.51 22.47
CA ILE A 233 -12.44 -1.26 22.89
C ILE A 233 -11.64 -1.76 21.68
N ILE A 234 -12.31 -2.25 20.63
CA ILE A 234 -11.63 -2.70 19.40
C ILE A 234 -10.92 -1.53 18.71
N LEU A 235 -11.53 -0.34 18.68
CA LEU A 235 -10.92 0.85 18.11
C LEU A 235 -9.72 1.33 18.93
N GLU A 236 -9.84 1.34 20.26
CA GLU A 236 -8.73 1.68 21.16
C GLU A 236 -7.57 0.69 21.01
N ASN A 237 -7.83 -0.61 21.05
CA ASN A 237 -6.84 -1.66 20.82
C ASN A 237 -6.19 -1.58 19.44
N ARG A 238 -6.90 -1.09 18.42
CA ARG A 238 -6.33 -0.85 17.09
C ARG A 238 -5.39 0.35 17.13
N LEU A 239 -5.82 1.46 17.73
CA LEU A 239 -5.01 2.66 17.85
C LEU A 239 -3.73 2.42 18.67
N GLU A 240 -3.83 1.67 19.76
CA GLU A 240 -2.66 1.28 20.57
C GLU A 240 -1.67 0.43 19.78
N ARG A 241 -2.16 -0.55 19.01
CA ARG A 241 -1.29 -1.35 18.14
C ARG A 241 -0.64 -0.51 17.06
N GLU A 242 -1.38 0.41 16.44
CA GLU A 242 -0.84 1.33 15.45
C GLU A 242 0.29 2.19 16.06
N ARG A 243 0.07 2.77 17.24
CA ARG A 243 1.12 3.50 17.99
C ARG A 243 2.33 2.62 18.31
N GLN A 244 2.12 1.40 18.76
CA GLN A 244 3.21 0.46 19.05
C GLN A 244 4.03 0.14 17.78
N TYR A 245 3.36 -0.08 16.65
CA TYR A 245 4.06 -0.31 15.37
C TYR A 245 4.81 0.94 14.89
N GLU A 246 4.25 2.13 15.08
CA GLU A 246 4.93 3.39 14.75
C GLU A 246 6.18 3.59 15.62
N THR A 247 6.06 3.42 16.95
CA THR A 247 7.22 3.54 17.86
C THR A 247 8.30 2.52 17.54
N ARG A 248 7.92 1.27 17.25
CA ARG A 248 8.88 0.22 16.85
C ARG A 248 9.54 0.55 15.51
N ARG A 249 8.78 1.03 14.53
CA ARG A 249 9.31 1.41 13.22
C ARG A 249 10.30 2.57 13.33
N GLU A 250 9.97 3.57 14.13
CA GLU A 250 10.85 4.73 14.38
C GLU A 250 12.16 4.29 15.05
N LEU A 251 12.08 3.39 16.04
CA LEU A 251 13.26 2.83 16.71
C LEU A 251 14.10 1.99 15.74
N GLU A 252 13.47 1.10 14.96
CA GLU A 252 14.16 0.30 13.95
C GLU A 252 14.83 1.18 12.88
N PHE A 253 14.17 2.27 12.49
CA PHE A 253 14.73 3.26 11.56
C PHE A 253 15.94 3.97 12.16
N GLN A 254 15.86 4.44 13.41
CA GLN A 254 16.97 5.09 14.09
C GLN A 254 18.17 4.14 14.26
N LEU A 255 17.92 2.89 14.69
CA LEU A 255 18.98 1.89 14.79
C LEU A 255 19.63 1.58 13.44
N ALA A 256 18.85 1.50 12.36
CA ALA A 256 19.40 1.30 11.02
C ALA A 256 20.27 2.49 10.60
N MET A 257 19.81 3.72 10.84
CA MET A 257 20.58 4.94 10.55
C MET A 257 21.89 5.01 11.34
N ASP A 258 21.86 4.64 12.63
CA ASP A 258 23.06 4.63 13.47
C ASP A 258 24.03 3.53 13.04
N HIS A 259 23.52 2.35 12.68
CA HIS A 259 24.34 1.29 12.12
C HIS A 259 25.01 1.71 10.80
N GLU A 260 24.28 2.33 9.88
CA GLU A 260 24.85 2.86 8.64
C GLU A 260 25.94 3.92 8.90
N ARG A 261 25.70 4.84 9.86
CA ARG A 261 26.71 5.82 10.29
C ARG A 261 27.97 5.15 10.83
N GLU A 262 27.81 4.14 11.68
CA GLU A 262 28.95 3.38 12.22
C GLU A 262 29.73 2.67 11.12
N MET A 263 29.05 2.03 10.18
CA MET A 263 29.67 1.36 9.04
C MET A 263 30.47 2.35 8.18
N LEU A 264 29.91 3.53 7.88
CA LEU A 264 30.62 4.58 7.14
C LEU A 264 31.84 5.11 7.89
N LEU A 265 31.75 5.26 9.22
CA LEU A 265 32.89 5.66 10.04
C LEU A 265 34.00 4.60 10.04
N GLN A 266 33.65 3.32 10.08
CA GLN A 266 34.60 2.21 9.97
C GLN A 266 35.27 2.19 8.59
N GLN A 267 34.49 2.27 7.51
CA GLN A 267 35.02 2.34 6.14
C GLN A 267 35.99 3.51 5.97
N LYS A 268 35.63 4.69 6.47
CA LYS A 268 36.52 5.88 6.42
C LYS A 268 37.82 5.67 7.21
N LYS A 269 37.80 4.90 8.30
CA LYS A 269 39.02 4.55 9.05
C LYS A 269 39.88 3.58 8.24
N GLU A 270 39.29 2.52 7.70
CA GLU A 270 39.99 1.55 6.86
C GLU A 270 40.61 2.19 5.61
N GLU A 271 39.90 3.11 4.95
CA GLU A 271 40.41 3.86 3.81
C GLU A 271 41.61 4.72 4.19
N LYS A 272 41.54 5.41 5.34
CA LYS A 272 42.69 6.18 5.85
C LYS A 272 43.88 5.28 6.13
N GLU A 273 43.67 4.12 6.73
CA GLU A 273 44.74 3.14 6.99
C GLU A 273 45.36 2.65 5.68
N LYS A 274 44.55 2.23 4.69
CA LYS A 274 45.02 1.86 3.35
C LYS A 274 45.83 2.98 2.71
N LEU A 275 45.36 4.23 2.78
CA LEU A 275 46.08 5.40 2.26
C LEU A 275 47.41 5.64 2.98
N THR A 276 47.48 5.42 4.31
CA THR A 276 48.75 5.55 5.05
C THR A 276 49.77 4.51 4.62
N ILE A 277 49.34 3.26 4.43
CA ILE A 277 50.19 2.17 3.96
C ILE A 277 50.69 2.47 2.54
N LEU A 278 49.79 2.88 1.64
CA LEU A 278 50.16 3.26 0.27
C LEU A 278 51.16 4.42 0.23
N LYS A 279 50.98 5.44 1.09
CA LYS A 279 51.93 6.55 1.21
C LYS A 279 53.30 6.05 1.64
N GLN A 280 53.38 5.18 2.66
CA GLN A 280 54.64 4.60 3.12
C GLN A 280 55.34 3.83 2.00
N LEU A 281 54.63 2.95 1.30
CA LEU A 281 55.17 2.21 0.16
C LEU A 281 55.68 3.14 -0.94
N TRP A 282 54.95 4.22 -1.25
CA TRP A 282 55.39 5.20 -2.25
C TRP A 282 56.68 5.91 -1.82
N PHE A 283 56.77 6.32 -0.54
CA PHE A 283 57.99 6.93 -0.01
C PHE A 283 59.17 5.96 -0.06
N GLU A 284 58.98 4.70 0.30
CA GLU A 284 60.01 3.67 0.20
C GLU A 284 60.46 3.43 -1.24
N GLN A 285 59.52 3.33 -2.19
CA GLN A 285 59.83 3.17 -3.61
C GLN A 285 60.63 4.37 -4.14
N LYS A 286 60.22 5.59 -3.74
CA LYS A 286 60.91 6.82 -4.11
C LYS A 286 62.33 6.87 -3.53
N ALA A 287 62.51 6.49 -2.27
CA ALA A 287 63.81 6.39 -1.62
C ALA A 287 64.71 5.34 -2.31
N LYS A 288 64.17 4.16 -2.65
CA LYS A 288 64.88 3.12 -3.41
C LYS A 288 65.32 3.62 -4.77
N ARG A 289 64.47 4.35 -5.51
CA ARG A 289 64.82 4.94 -6.81
C ARG A 289 65.94 5.98 -6.67
N GLN A 290 65.86 6.85 -5.67
CA GLN A 290 66.92 7.81 -5.39
C GLN A 290 68.23 7.09 -5.05
N GLN A 291 68.20 6.11 -4.15
CA GLN A 291 69.38 5.32 -3.78
C GLN A 291 69.98 4.60 -4.99
N ALA A 292 69.16 4.00 -5.86
CA ALA A 292 69.62 3.36 -7.08
C ALA A 292 70.28 4.37 -8.04
N SER A 293 69.71 5.57 -8.19
CA SER A 293 70.31 6.65 -8.98
C SER A 293 71.66 7.09 -8.41
N TYR A 294 71.75 7.27 -7.09
CA TYR A 294 73.01 7.61 -6.42
C TYR A 294 74.06 6.52 -6.59
N LYS A 295 73.67 5.25 -6.43
CA LYS A 295 74.57 4.10 -6.64
C LYS A 295 75.07 4.03 -8.07
N ARG A 296 74.19 4.16 -9.08
CA ARG A 296 74.59 4.21 -10.50
C ARG A 296 75.59 5.34 -10.77
N HIS A 297 75.34 6.54 -10.25
CA HIS A 297 76.26 7.65 -10.43
C HIS A 297 77.61 7.42 -9.76
N TYR A 298 77.61 6.83 -8.56
CA TYR A 298 78.82 6.46 -7.85
C TYR A 298 79.59 5.36 -8.56
N GLU A 299 78.91 4.30 -9.02
CA GLU A 299 79.48 3.20 -9.81
C GLU A 299 80.09 3.72 -11.12
N PHE A 300 79.42 4.64 -11.82
CA PHE A 300 79.95 5.32 -13.01
C PHE A 300 81.24 6.09 -12.71
N ILE A 301 81.26 6.88 -11.64
CA ILE A 301 82.48 7.61 -11.23
C ILE A 301 83.60 6.61 -10.88
N GLN A 302 83.29 5.58 -10.10
CA GLN A 302 84.27 4.64 -9.59
C GLN A 302 84.87 3.76 -10.68
N ASN A 303 84.05 3.25 -11.60
CA ASN A 303 84.46 2.29 -12.62
C ASN A 303 84.97 2.98 -13.88
N ASP A 304 84.39 4.11 -14.28
CA ASP A 304 84.74 4.75 -15.55
C ASP A 304 85.68 5.93 -15.31
N ILE A 305 85.31 6.89 -14.46
CA ILE A 305 86.06 8.15 -14.33
C ILE A 305 87.40 7.96 -13.58
N ILE A 306 87.41 7.23 -12.47
CA ILE A 306 88.62 7.07 -11.63
C ILE A 306 89.74 6.35 -12.40
N PRO A 307 89.52 5.23 -13.12
CA PRO A 307 90.57 4.58 -13.89
C PRO A 307 91.11 5.47 -15.01
N LEU A 308 90.23 6.19 -15.72
CA LEU A 308 90.64 7.17 -16.72
C LEU A 308 91.53 8.27 -16.11
N LEU A 309 91.18 8.78 -14.93
CA LEU A 309 91.96 9.79 -14.22
C LEU A 309 93.31 9.23 -13.77
N LEU A 310 93.32 8.03 -13.19
CA LEU A 310 94.54 7.37 -12.72
C LEU A 310 95.49 7.12 -13.88
N GLN A 311 94.98 6.62 -15.00
CA GLN A 311 95.77 6.34 -16.19
C GLN A 311 96.27 7.62 -16.85
N PHE A 312 95.47 8.69 -16.90
CA PHE A 312 95.92 10.00 -17.35
C PHE A 312 97.09 10.51 -16.49
N VAL A 313 97.00 10.37 -15.17
CA VAL A 313 98.08 10.73 -14.23
C VAL A 313 99.31 9.82 -14.39
N MET A 314 99.11 8.52 -14.61
CA MET A 314 100.21 7.58 -14.89
C MET A 314 100.95 7.95 -16.18
N ASN A 315 100.24 8.20 -17.28
CA ASN A 315 100.85 8.62 -18.54
C ASN A 315 101.68 9.92 -18.39
N VAL A 316 101.15 10.88 -17.61
CA VAL A 316 101.86 12.12 -17.25
C VAL A 316 103.12 11.85 -16.43
N ALA A 317 103.04 10.93 -15.45
CA ALA A 317 104.16 10.57 -14.60
C ALA A 317 105.24 9.79 -15.37
N GLU A 318 104.85 8.79 -16.17
CA GLU A 318 105.73 8.00 -17.03
C GLU A 318 106.50 8.88 -18.01
N TYR A 319 105.82 9.81 -18.70
CA TYR A 319 106.50 10.74 -19.60
C TYR A 319 107.57 11.56 -18.88
N ARG A 320 107.25 12.09 -17.69
CA ARG A 320 108.21 12.85 -16.88
C ARG A 320 109.37 11.98 -16.40
N MET A 321 109.11 10.72 -16.04
CA MET A 321 110.16 9.77 -15.65
C MET A 321 111.11 9.45 -16.80
N PHE A 322 110.59 9.19 -18.01
CA PHE A 322 111.42 8.82 -19.17
C PHE A 322 112.18 10.00 -19.79
N THR A 323 111.63 11.21 -19.77
CA THR A 323 112.24 12.37 -20.45
C THR A 323 112.84 13.42 -19.52
N GLY A 324 112.47 13.45 -18.24
CA GLY A 324 112.90 14.46 -17.27
C GLY A 324 112.46 15.90 -17.59
N LYS A 325 111.58 16.09 -18.59
CA LYS A 325 111.19 17.40 -19.15
C LYS A 325 109.68 17.64 -19.00
N LEU A 326 109.29 18.91 -19.16
CA LEU A 326 107.87 19.30 -19.16
C LEU A 326 107.16 18.73 -20.42
N ILE A 327 105.94 18.22 -20.22
CA ILE A 327 105.13 17.64 -21.31
C ILE A 327 104.81 18.70 -22.38
N PRO A 328 105.09 18.44 -23.66
CA PRO A 328 104.74 19.33 -24.76
C PRO A 328 103.23 19.57 -24.85
N LEU A 329 102.85 20.83 -25.11
CA LEU A 329 101.45 21.28 -25.11
C LEU A 329 100.56 20.51 -26.10
N ARG A 330 101.12 20.06 -27.23
CA ARG A 330 100.40 19.28 -28.25
C ARG A 330 100.02 17.89 -27.75
N LEU A 331 100.97 17.19 -27.12
CA LEU A 331 100.76 15.86 -26.56
C LEU A 331 99.76 15.90 -25.41
N PHE A 332 99.86 16.92 -24.55
CA PHE A 332 98.90 17.12 -23.47
C PHE A 332 97.49 17.45 -23.96
N ARG A 333 97.35 18.18 -25.07
CA ARG A 333 96.03 18.41 -25.70
C ARG A 333 95.45 17.11 -26.25
N GLN A 334 96.27 16.27 -26.88
CA GLN A 334 95.85 14.97 -27.38
C GLN A 334 95.34 14.07 -26.26
N TRP A 335 96.10 13.91 -25.17
CA TRP A 335 95.67 13.10 -24.02
C TRP A 335 94.42 13.65 -23.34
N LYS A 336 94.22 14.97 -23.32
CA LYS A 336 92.96 15.56 -22.84
C LYS A 336 91.78 15.23 -23.74
N ILE A 337 91.98 15.19 -25.05
CA ILE A 337 90.92 14.78 -26.00
C ILE A 337 90.59 13.30 -25.79
N GLU A 338 91.61 12.45 -25.65
CA GLU A 338 91.45 11.01 -25.37
C GLU A 338 90.74 10.75 -24.03
N PHE A 339 91.07 11.54 -22.99
CA PHE A 339 90.38 11.50 -21.69
C PHE A 339 88.90 11.90 -21.79
N VAL A 340 88.58 12.99 -22.51
CA VAL A 340 87.20 13.45 -22.70
C VAL A 340 86.38 12.45 -23.52
N ASN A 341 87.02 11.76 -24.47
CA ASN A 341 86.37 10.78 -25.34
C ASN A 341 86.19 9.40 -24.69
N GLY A 342 86.66 9.17 -23.45
CA GLY A 342 86.54 7.86 -22.81
C GLY A 342 87.55 6.82 -23.29
N LEU A 343 88.44 7.17 -24.23
CA LEU A 343 89.30 6.25 -24.99
C LEU A 343 90.62 5.93 -24.29
N LEU A 344 90.83 6.48 -23.09
CA LEU A 344 92.10 6.27 -22.41
C LEU A 344 92.24 4.84 -21.85
N VAL A 345 91.18 4.01 -21.85
CA VAL A 345 91.25 2.60 -21.46
C VAL A 345 92.22 1.84 -22.36
N SER A 346 93.33 1.37 -21.79
CA SER A 346 94.31 0.54 -22.51
C SER A 346 93.65 -0.71 -23.13
N GLU A 347 94.00 -0.96 -24.38
CA GLU A 347 93.70 -2.15 -25.18
C GLU A 347 94.17 -3.45 -24.50
N THR A 348 93.48 -3.93 -23.47
CA THR A 348 93.59 -5.35 -23.05
C THR A 348 92.25 -5.89 -22.56
N SER A 349 91.22 -5.82 -23.40
CA SER A 349 90.13 -6.81 -23.41
C SER A 349 89.22 -6.53 -24.60
N SER A 350 89.71 -6.80 -25.80
CA SER A 350 88.85 -7.15 -26.92
C SER A 350 88.29 -8.56 -26.66
N THR A 351 87.15 -8.61 -25.98
CA THR A 351 86.20 -9.71 -26.12
C THR A 351 84.92 -9.09 -26.63
N GLU A 352 84.75 -9.21 -27.94
CA GLU A 352 83.46 -9.17 -28.60
C GLU A 352 82.56 -10.20 -27.92
N ASP A 353 81.63 -9.74 -27.09
CA ASP A 353 80.40 -10.47 -26.84
C ASP A 353 79.27 -9.56 -27.35
N GLN A 354 78.89 -9.79 -28.61
CA GLN A 354 77.54 -9.50 -29.04
C GLN A 354 76.61 -10.49 -28.35
N THR A 355 76.08 -10.11 -27.20
CA THR A 355 74.82 -10.67 -26.74
C THR A 355 73.73 -9.70 -27.17
N ASP A 356 73.01 -10.07 -28.24
CA ASP A 356 71.68 -9.55 -28.51
C ASP A 356 70.85 -9.79 -27.24
N ASP A 357 70.56 -8.71 -26.50
CA ASP A 357 69.78 -8.75 -25.26
C ASP A 357 68.31 -9.05 -25.62
N PRO A 358 67.73 -10.19 -25.20
CA PRO A 358 66.32 -10.52 -25.45
C PRO A 358 65.33 -9.59 -24.73
N VAL A 359 65.83 -8.64 -23.95
CA VAL A 359 65.05 -7.74 -23.08
C VAL A 359 64.45 -6.56 -23.85
N GLU A 360 65.07 -6.10 -24.96
CA GLU A 360 64.51 -4.99 -25.76
C GLU A 360 63.32 -5.41 -26.62
N GLU A 361 63.29 -6.66 -27.12
CA GLU A 361 62.13 -7.21 -27.81
C GLU A 361 60.96 -7.48 -26.84
N GLU A 362 61.23 -7.96 -25.62
CA GLU A 362 60.19 -8.14 -24.60
C GLU A 362 59.59 -6.79 -24.16
N MET A 363 60.40 -5.75 -23.97
CA MET A 363 59.92 -4.41 -23.60
C MET A 363 59.07 -3.76 -24.71
N SER A 364 59.44 -3.98 -25.99
CA SER A 364 58.64 -3.56 -27.15
C SER A 364 57.31 -4.31 -27.23
N ASN A 365 57.32 -5.63 -26.97
CA ASN A 365 56.13 -6.47 -26.96
C ASN A 365 55.17 -6.15 -25.80
N VAL A 366 55.70 -5.85 -24.60
CA VAL A 366 54.88 -5.39 -23.46
C VAL A 366 54.29 -4.00 -23.73
N ALA A 367 55.03 -3.08 -24.34
CA ALA A 367 54.52 -1.76 -24.71
C ALA A 367 53.41 -1.84 -25.79
N ASN A 368 53.50 -2.80 -26.71
CA ASN A 368 52.48 -3.07 -27.72
C ASN A 368 51.24 -3.77 -27.14
N GLN A 369 51.41 -4.69 -26.18
CA GLN A 369 50.30 -5.30 -25.44
C GLN A 369 49.52 -4.28 -24.60
N LEU A 370 50.21 -3.36 -23.90
CA LEU A 370 49.56 -2.29 -23.13
C LEU A 370 48.81 -1.29 -24.01
N LYS A 371 49.25 -1.06 -25.26
CA LYS A 371 48.52 -0.25 -26.24
C LYS A 371 47.26 -0.93 -26.76
N LEU A 372 47.30 -2.25 -26.98
CA LEU A 372 46.11 -3.03 -27.35
C LEU A 372 45.08 -3.07 -26.21
N GLU A 373 45.50 -3.28 -24.96
CA GLU A 373 44.60 -3.26 -23.80
C GLU A 373 43.94 -1.88 -23.63
N LYS A 374 44.68 -0.79 -23.83
CA LYS A 374 44.11 0.57 -23.76
C LYS A 374 43.06 0.81 -24.83
N ASN A 375 43.26 0.30 -26.05
CA ASN A 375 42.28 0.42 -27.13
C ASN A 375 41.04 -0.46 -26.87
N GLN A 376 41.20 -1.66 -26.32
CA GLN A 376 40.07 -2.51 -25.91
C GLN A 376 39.28 -1.91 -24.74
N ILE A 377 39.93 -1.22 -23.81
CA ILE A 377 39.25 -0.48 -22.73
C ILE A 377 38.43 0.70 -23.30
N ILE A 378 38.92 1.36 -24.35
CA ILE A 378 38.20 2.47 -25.02
C ILE A 378 37.01 1.94 -25.84
N GLU A 379 37.18 0.80 -26.53
CA GLU A 379 36.12 0.15 -27.31
C GLU A 379 34.99 -0.36 -26.39
N ASN A 380 35.34 -0.97 -25.25
CA ASN A 380 34.37 -1.38 -24.23
C ASN A 380 33.70 -0.20 -23.52
N GLN A 381 34.34 0.98 -23.44
CA GLN A 381 33.72 2.20 -22.92
C GLN A 381 32.77 2.85 -23.95
N GLN A 382 32.99 2.63 -25.25
CA GLN A 382 32.08 3.07 -26.31
C GLN A 382 30.86 2.15 -26.44
N GLU A 383 31.00 0.83 -26.21
CA GLU A 383 29.86 -0.11 -26.13
C GLU A 383 28.97 0.07 -24.89
N LEU A 384 29.43 0.82 -23.88
CA LEU A 384 28.71 1.11 -22.63
C LEU A 384 27.92 2.43 -22.67
N LEU A 385 27.97 3.18 -23.77
CA LEU A 385 27.12 4.33 -24.04
C LEU A 385 25.99 3.87 -24.97
N ASP A 386 24.89 3.42 -24.36
CA ASP A 386 23.64 3.10 -25.04
C ASP A 386 23.16 4.33 -25.83
N ASP A 387 22.84 4.14 -27.12
CA ASP A 387 22.30 5.17 -28.04
C ASP A 387 20.99 5.81 -27.52
N CYS A 388 20.46 5.38 -26.37
CA CYS A 388 19.25 5.91 -25.75
C CYS A 388 19.47 7.18 -24.91
N ASP A 389 20.70 7.51 -24.50
CA ASP A 389 20.98 8.69 -23.65
C ASP A 389 21.32 9.96 -24.45
N LEU A 390 21.56 9.84 -25.76
CA LEU A 390 21.88 10.97 -26.65
C LEU A 390 20.63 11.76 -27.11
N ASP A 391 19.46 11.13 -27.13
CA ASP A 391 18.21 11.77 -27.58
C ASP A 391 17.60 12.71 -26.51
N GLU A 392 17.95 12.55 -25.23
CA GLU A 392 17.49 13.47 -24.17
C GLU A 392 18.29 14.80 -24.11
N TYR A 393 19.47 14.86 -24.73
CA TYR A 393 20.31 16.08 -24.72
C TYR A 393 20.14 16.98 -25.95
N GLN A 394 19.47 16.53 -27.02
CA GLN A 394 19.23 17.35 -28.22
C GLN A 394 17.90 18.13 -28.22
N VAL A 395 17.06 17.97 -27.19
CA VAL A 395 15.76 18.69 -27.10
C VAL A 395 15.87 20.04 -26.38
N ASN A 396 17.03 20.40 -25.81
CA ASN A 396 17.23 21.67 -25.12
C ASN A 396 18.42 22.49 -25.66
N GLN A 397 18.46 22.74 -26.98
CA GLN A 397 19.18 23.89 -27.57
C GLN A 397 18.32 24.64 -28.58
#